data_AF-A0A5C9AAZ8-F1
#
_entry.id   AF-A0A5C9AAZ8-F1
#
_cell.length_a   1.000
_cell.length_b   1.000
_cell.length_c   1.000
_cell.angle_alpha   90.00
_cell.angle_beta   90.00
_cell.angle_gamma   90.00
#
_symmetry.space_group_name_H-M   'P 1'
#
loop_
_entity.id
_entity.type
_entity.pdbx_description
1 polymer ?
#
loop_
_entity_poly.entity_id
_entity_poly.type
_entity_poly.pdbx_seq_one_letter_code
_entity_poly.pdbx_strand_id
1 'polypeptide(L)'
;MKSRRRPQATISAVRLTPTHDAEAAMVVELTYPNGGRATVQVEGSDAARVMARAGVATAGELVGQPWTVLQVREVAGPEGSR
;
A
#
# COMPACT_ATOMS: atom_id res chain seq x y z
N MET A 1 21.59 -20.88 5.57
CA MET A 1 20.63 -20.25 6.50
C MET A 1 19.35 -19.89 5.76
N LYS A 2 18.17 -20.42 6.16
CA LYS A 2 16.87 -19.97 5.63
C LYS A 2 16.43 -18.76 6.45
N SER A 3 16.46 -17.56 5.86
CA SER A 3 15.92 -16.34 6.47
C SER A 3 14.42 -16.56 6.73
N ARG A 4 14.03 -16.70 8.00
CA ARG A 4 12.62 -16.74 8.38
C ARG A 4 12.08 -15.32 8.22
N ARG A 5 11.43 -15.01 7.08
CA ARG A 5 10.69 -13.76 6.91
C ARG A 5 9.66 -13.67 8.05
N ARG A 6 9.70 -12.59 8.83
CA ARG A 6 8.67 -12.34 9.83
C ARG A 6 7.32 -12.23 9.12
N PRO A 7 6.23 -12.75 9.70
CA PRO A 7 4.92 -12.56 9.11
C PRO A 7 4.65 -11.05 9.07
N GLN A 8 4.20 -10.57 7.91
CA GLN A 8 4.06 -9.16 7.59
C GLN A 8 2.62 -8.88 7.17
N ALA A 9 2.19 -7.62 7.28
CA ALA A 9 0.85 -7.25 6.83
C ALA A 9 0.68 -7.51 5.33
N THR A 10 -0.49 -8.02 4.97
CA THR A 10 -0.85 -8.37 3.60
C THR A 10 -2.08 -7.58 3.19
N ILE A 11 -2.17 -7.19 1.93
CA ILE A 11 -3.34 -6.53 1.38
C ILE A 11 -4.50 -7.55 1.32
N SER A 12 -5.59 -7.29 2.05
CA SER A 12 -6.78 -8.13 2.10
C SER A 12 -7.89 -7.67 1.16
N ALA A 13 -7.94 -6.38 0.83
CA ALA A 13 -8.93 -5.83 -0.07
C ALA A 13 -8.43 -4.56 -0.76
N VAL A 14 -8.96 -4.28 -1.94
CA VAL A 14 -8.71 -3.04 -2.69
C VAL A 14 -10.02 -2.52 -3.27
N ARG A 15 -10.24 -1.22 -3.18
CA ARG A 15 -11.41 -0.52 -3.73
C ARG A 15 -10.97 0.80 -4.36
N LEU A 16 -11.63 1.19 -5.44
CA LEU A 16 -11.51 2.54 -5.99
C LEU A 16 -12.63 3.41 -5.46
N THR A 17 -12.30 4.62 -5.04
CA THR A 17 -13.25 5.59 -4.49
C THR A 17 -13.09 6.94 -5.17
N PRO A 18 -14.19 7.64 -5.51
CA PRO A 18 -14.10 9.02 -5.96
C PRO A 18 -13.58 9.91 -4.82
N THR A 19 -12.75 10.90 -5.14
CA THR A 19 -12.32 11.96 -4.22
C THR A 19 -13.08 13.26 -4.49
N HIS A 20 -13.00 14.19 -3.53
CA HIS A 20 -13.60 15.53 -3.64
C HIS A 20 -13.06 16.35 -4.81
N ASP A 21 -11.83 16.05 -5.25
CA ASP A 21 -11.15 16.73 -6.35
C ASP A 21 -11.44 16.11 -7.73
N ALA A 22 -12.50 15.28 -7.83
CA ALA A 22 -12.84 14.51 -9.02
C ALA A 22 -11.75 13.51 -9.48
N GLU A 23 -10.79 13.19 -8.62
CA GLU A 23 -9.80 12.15 -8.87
C GLU A 23 -10.25 10.80 -8.31
N ALA A 24 -9.70 9.71 -8.84
CA ALA A 24 -9.89 8.39 -8.26
C ALA A 24 -8.78 8.11 -7.23
N ALA A 25 -9.17 7.76 -6.01
CA ALA A 25 -8.28 7.21 -4.99
C ALA A 25 -8.46 5.70 -4.89
N MET A 26 -7.39 5.04 -4.44
CA MET A 26 -7.38 3.62 -4.13
C MET A 26 -7.35 3.42 -2.62
N VAL A 27 -8.36 2.74 -2.08
CA VAL A 27 -8.41 2.36 -0.68
C VAL A 27 -7.98 0.91 -0.56
N VAL A 28 -6.96 0.68 0.25
CA VAL A 28 -6.34 -0.63 0.48
C VAL A 28 -6.58 -1.03 1.93
N GLU A 29 -7.00 -2.26 2.14
CA GLU A 29 -7.11 -2.84 3.46
C GLU A 29 -5.93 -3.78 3.71
N LEU A 30 -5.31 -3.64 4.89
CA LEU A 30 -4.23 -4.47 5.36
C LEU A 30 -4.74 -5.39 6.46
N THR A 31 -4.38 -6.67 6.41
CA THR A 31 -4.52 -7.61 7.52
C THR A 31 -3.13 -7.95 8.07
N TYR A 32 -2.95 -7.75 9.37
CA TYR A 32 -1.73 -8.05 10.10
C TYR A 32 -1.75 -9.49 10.62
N PRO A 33 -0.59 -10.12 10.87
CA PRO A 33 -0.52 -11.49 11.37
C PRO A 33 -1.21 -11.72 12.72
N ASN A 34 -1.35 -10.66 13.52
CA ASN A 34 -2.07 -10.69 14.79
C ASN A 34 -3.60 -10.54 14.63
N GLY A 35 -4.12 -10.57 13.40
CA GLY A 35 -5.53 -10.35 13.08
C GLY A 35 -5.96 -8.88 13.05
N GLY A 36 -5.06 -7.95 13.35
CA GLY A 36 -5.32 -6.52 13.24
C GLY A 36 -5.60 -6.12 11.79
N ARG A 37 -6.40 -5.07 11.59
CA ARG A 37 -6.72 -4.52 10.27
C ARG A 37 -6.43 -3.03 10.23
N ALA A 38 -5.98 -2.54 9.08
CA ALA A 38 -5.83 -1.11 8.83
C ALA A 38 -6.32 -0.78 7.42
N THR A 39 -6.77 0.46 7.23
CA THR A 39 -7.18 0.98 5.93
C THR A 39 -6.24 2.10 5.55
N VAL A 40 -5.70 2.05 4.33
CA VAL A 40 -4.79 3.04 3.77
C VAL A 40 -5.42 3.59 2.50
N GLN A 41 -5.54 4.91 2.42
CA GLN A 41 -5.95 5.59 1.20
C GLN A 41 -4.70 6.00 0.43
N VAL A 42 -4.70 5.70 -0.87
CA VAL A 42 -3.62 6.00 -1.82
C VAL A 42 -4.22 6.92 -2.89
N GLU A 43 -3.64 8.11 -3.04
CA GLU A 43 -4.05 9.08 -4.05
C GLU A 43 -3.73 8.58 -5.47
N GLY A 44 -4.40 9.12 -6.49
CA GLY A 44 -4.36 8.58 -7.86
C GLY A 44 -2.94 8.47 -8.45
N SER A 45 -2.11 9.49 -8.25
CA SER A 45 -0.73 9.49 -8.77
C SER A 45 0.16 8.42 -8.12
N ASP A 46 -0.06 8.11 -6.85
CA ASP A 46 0.67 7.05 -6.15
C ASP A 46 0.08 5.68 -6.39
N ALA A 47 -1.23 5.57 -6.64
CA ALA A 47 -1.87 4.30 -6.95
C ALA A 47 -1.22 3.64 -8.19
N ALA A 48 -0.91 4.45 -9.21
CA ALA A 48 -0.17 4.00 -10.39
C ALA A 48 1.25 3.51 -10.03
N ARG A 49 1.96 4.21 -9.14
CA ARG A 49 3.30 3.81 -8.67
C ARG A 49 3.26 2.53 -7.85
N VAL A 50 2.23 2.34 -7.03
CA VAL A 50 2.02 1.11 -6.25
C VAL A 50 1.80 -0.07 -7.18
N MET A 51 0.94 0.05 -8.20
CA MET A 51 0.70 -1.02 -9.17
C MET A 51 1.98 -1.37 -9.95
N ALA A 52 2.73 -0.36 -10.40
CA ALA A 52 4.01 -0.56 -11.06
C ALA A 52 5.04 -1.26 -10.16
N ARG A 53 5.14 -0.85 -8.89
CA ARG A 53 6.03 -1.48 -7.89
C ARG A 53 5.64 -2.92 -7.60
N ALA A 54 4.35 -3.23 -7.59
CA ALA A 54 3.83 -4.58 -7.38
C ALA A 54 3.89 -5.45 -8.65
N GLY A 55 4.16 -4.84 -9.82
CA GLY A 55 4.22 -5.54 -11.11
C GLY A 55 2.87 -6.07 -11.58
N VAL A 56 1.77 -5.39 -11.23
CA VAL A 56 0.40 -5.82 -11.53
C VAL A 56 -0.26 -4.92 -12.57
N ALA A 57 -1.21 -5.47 -13.33
CA ALA A 57 -1.93 -4.72 -14.36
C ALA A 57 -3.21 -4.08 -13.83
N THR A 58 -3.80 -4.65 -12.77
CA THR A 58 -5.07 -4.18 -12.20
C THR A 58 -4.99 -4.04 -10.67
N ALA A 59 -5.80 -3.15 -10.10
CA ALA A 59 -5.83 -2.91 -8.65
C ALA A 59 -6.25 -4.15 -7.84
N GLY A 60 -7.06 -5.04 -8.41
CA GLY A 60 -7.48 -6.28 -7.75
C GLY A 60 -6.33 -7.27 -7.50
N GLU A 61 -5.33 -7.28 -8.36
CA GLU A 61 -4.13 -8.15 -8.24
C GLU A 61 -3.21 -7.74 -7.08
N LEU A 62 -3.45 -6.58 -6.46
CA LEU A 62 -2.76 -6.19 -5.23
C LEU A 62 -3.20 -7.02 -4.02
N VAL A 63 -4.37 -7.67 -4.05
CA VAL A 63 -4.81 -8.55 -2.96
C VAL A 63 -3.83 -9.73 -2.85
N GLY A 64 -3.36 -9.98 -1.62
CA GLY A 64 -2.32 -10.96 -1.35
C GLY A 64 -0.88 -10.42 -1.44
N GLN A 65 -0.68 -9.21 -1.98
CA GLN A 65 0.63 -8.56 -1.98
C GLN A 65 0.99 -8.05 -0.57
N PRO A 66 2.29 -7.99 -0.24
CA PRO A 66 2.74 -7.47 1.04
C PRO A 66 2.59 -5.95 1.12
N TRP A 67 2.34 -5.41 2.31
CA TRP A 67 2.17 -3.96 2.52
C TRP A 67 3.32 -3.09 1.99
N THR A 68 4.52 -3.65 1.84
CA THR A 68 5.73 -2.96 1.35
C THR A 68 5.62 -2.44 -0.08
N VAL A 69 4.64 -2.90 -0.86
CA VAL A 69 4.35 -2.33 -2.20
C VAL A 69 3.72 -0.94 -2.10
N LEU A 70 3.17 -0.57 -0.94
CA LEU A 70 2.63 0.78 -0.68
C LEU A 70 3.71 1.82 -0.40
N GLN A 71 4.96 1.41 -0.18
CA GLN A 71 6.09 2.30 0.09
C GLN A 71 6.61 2.91 -1.22
N VAL A 72 5.88 3.91 -1.73
CA VAL A 72 6.20 4.63 -2.98
C VAL A 72 6.67 6.06 -2.77
N ARG A 73 6.61 6.56 -1.53
CA ARG A 73 7.21 7.82 -1.09
C ARG A 73 8.33 7.54 -0.11
N GLU A 74 9.40 8.33 -0.14
CA GLU A 74 10.32 8.40 0.99
C GLU A 74 9.61 9.08 2.15
N VAL A 75 9.76 8.53 3.36
CA VAL A 75 9.36 9.26 4.55
C VAL A 75 10.46 10.31 4.74
N ALA A 76 10.13 11.58 4.51
CA ALA A 76 11.02 12.67 4.89
C ALA A 76 11.35 12.48 6.38
N GLY A 77 12.59 12.09 6.67
CA GLY A 77 13.09 12.18 8.03
C GLY A 77 13.02 13.62 8.50
N PRO A 78 13.02 13.91 9.81
CA PRO A 78 13.14 15.28 10.27
C PRO A 78 14.45 15.87 9.74
N GLU A 79 14.36 16.72 8.71
CA GLU A 79 15.51 17.45 8.20
C GLU A 79 15.90 18.55 9.21
N GLY A 80 17.18 18.59 9.57
CA GLY A 80 17.84 19.84 9.96
C GLY A 80 17.71 20.28 11.42
N SER A 81 18.26 19.52 12.36
CA SER A 81 18.90 20.14 13.53
C SER A 81 20.39 20.27 13.26
N ARG A 82 20.80 21.37 12.63
CA ARG A 82 22.18 21.88 12.65
C ARG A 82 22.14 23.39 12.71
#